data_AF-A0A7X6TEC2-F1
#
_entry.id   AF-A0A7X6TEC2-F1
#
_cell.length_a   1.000
_cell.length_b   1.000
_cell.length_c   1.000
_cell.angle_alpha   90.00
_cell.angle_beta   90.00
_cell.angle_gamma   90.00
#
_symmetry.space_group_name_H-M   'P 1'
#
loop_
_entity.id
_entity.type
_entity.pdbx_description
1 polymer ?
#
loop_
_entity_poly.entity_id
_entity_poly.type
_entity_poly.pdbx_seq_one_letter_code
_entity_poly.pdbx_strand_id
1 'polypeptide(L)' 'WDYVITVCDHANESCPLFMGKVKHRLHIGFEDPSYAQGSEEFILSEFYRVRDEIKERFLTLYTQELKPQL' A
#
# COMPACT_ATOMS: atom_id res chain seq x y z
N TRP A 1 10.00 -12.45 8.97
CA TRP A 1 9.72 -11.38 7.98
C TRP A 1 10.43 -10.13 8.44
N ASP A 2 11.18 -9.49 7.56
CA ASP A 2 11.88 -8.24 7.88
C ASP A 2 10.91 -7.04 7.83
N TYR A 3 9.98 -7.01 6.87
CA TYR A 3 8.98 -5.95 6.72
C TYR A 3 7.56 -6.51 6.60
N VAL A 4 6.61 -5.81 7.21
CA VAL A 4 5.16 -5.93 6.97
C VAL A 4 4.63 -4.54 6.65
N ILE A 5 3.98 -4.38 5.50
CA ILE A 5 3.45 -3.10 5.03
C ILE A 5 1.95 -3.25 4.80
N THR A 6 1.14 -2.52 5.55
CA THR A 6 -0.32 -2.47 5.34
C THR A 6 -0.67 -1.32 4.39
N VAL A 7 -1.58 -1.55 3.44
CA VAL A 7 -1.81 -0.65 2.31
C VAL A 7 -3.18 0.06 2.29
N CYS A 8 -4.08 -0.31 3.19
CA CYS A 8 -5.33 0.41 3.39
C CYS A 8 -5.72 0.31 4.87
N ASP A 9 -6.54 1.23 5.36
CA ASP A 9 -6.97 1.24 6.76
C ASP A 9 -7.74 -0.02 7.12
N HIS A 10 -8.57 -0.52 6.21
CA HIS A 10 -9.22 -1.83 6.38
C HIS A 10 -8.20 -2.96 6.58
N ALA A 11 -7.08 -2.96 5.84
CA ALA A 11 -6.00 -3.94 6.03
C ALA A 11 -5.15 -3.66 7.27
N ASN A 12 -5.10 -2.42 7.75
CA ASN A 12 -4.41 -2.03 8.98
C ASN A 12 -5.18 -2.51 10.22
N GLU A 13 -6.51 -2.34 10.20
CA GLU A 13 -7.43 -2.69 11.29
C GLU A 13 -7.79 -4.18 11.29
N SER A 14 -7.95 -4.78 10.11
CA SER A 14 -8.29 -6.21 9.95
C SER A 14 -7.07 -7.12 9.97
N CYS A 15 -5.86 -6.55 10.07
CA CYS A 15 -4.65 -7.35 10.10
C CYS A 15 -4.69 -8.23 11.35
N PRO A 16 -4.77 -9.58 11.22
CA PRO A 16 -4.66 -10.42 12.39
C PRO A 16 -3.33 -10.08 13.07
N LEU A 17 -3.33 -10.03 14.41
CA LEU A 17 -2.13 -9.85 15.21
C LEU A 17 -1.06 -10.81 14.68
N PHE A 18 -0.14 -10.28 13.87
CA PHE A 18 0.88 -11.10 13.24
C PHE A 18 1.81 -11.56 14.37
N MET A 19 1.62 -12.77 14.87
CA MET A 19 2.29 -13.28 16.08
C MET A 19 3.77 -13.64 15.84
N GLY A 20 4.26 -13.51 14.60
CA GLY A 20 5.67 -13.67 14.28
C GLY A 20 6.49 -12.43 14.64
N LYS A 21 7.79 -12.63 14.96
CA LYS A 21 8.74 -11.51 15.11
C LYS A 21 8.88 -10.79 13.77
N VAL A 22 8.35 -9.57 13.69
CA VAL A 22 8.49 -8.66 12.55
C VAL A 22 9.44 -7.55 12.95
N LYS A 23 10.49 -7.29 12.15
CA LYS A 23 11.47 -6.23 12.47
C LYS A 23 10.90 -4.84 12.19
N HIS A 24 10.19 -4.67 11.07
CA HIS A 24 9.63 -3.39 10.64
C HIS A 24 8.16 -3.53 10.26
N ARG A 25 7.30 -2.71 10.87
CA ARG A 25 5.89 -2.58 10.51
C ARG A 25 5.65 -1.17 9.97
N LEU A 26 5.16 -1.06 8.75
CA LEU A 26 4.85 0.19 8.09
C LEU A 26 3.39 0.18 7.66
N HIS A 27 2.79 1.36 7.59
CA HIS A 27 1.49 1.57 6.98
C HIS A 27 1.64 2.62 5.88
N ILE A 28 1.19 2.29 4.68
CA ILE A 28 1.16 3.19 3.53
C ILE A 28 -0.26 3.14 2.98
N GLY A 29 -1.14 4.02 3.46
CA GLY A 29 -2.54 4.02 3.05
C GLY A 29 -2.72 4.47 1.59
N PHE A 30 -3.55 3.74 0.85
CA PHE A 30 -4.08 4.12 -0.45
C PHE A 30 -5.61 4.09 -0.41
N GLU A 31 -6.23 4.94 -1.21
CA GLU A 31 -7.67 4.87 -1.43
C GLU A 31 -8.04 3.57 -2.16
N ASP A 32 -9.14 2.94 -1.75
CA ASP A 32 -9.61 1.72 -2.37
C ASP A 32 -10.50 2.07 -3.59
N PRO A 33 -10.03 1.81 -4.82
CA PRO A 33 -10.75 2.18 -6.04
C PRO A 33 -12.04 1.37 -6.23
N SER A 34 -12.25 0.29 -5.47
CA SER A 34 -13.50 -0.49 -5.53
C SER A 34 -14.72 0.28 -4.99
N TYR A 35 -14.50 1.33 -4.20
CA TYR A 35 -15.58 2.23 -3.75
C TYR A 35 -15.93 3.31 -4.78
N ALA A 36 -15.18 3.45 -5.88
CA ALA A 36 -15.47 4.44 -6.90
C ALA A 36 -16.83 4.15 -7.57
N GLN A 37 -17.66 5.19 -7.69
CA GLN A 37 -18.97 5.11 -8.33
C GLN A 37 -19.06 6.13 -9.46
N GLY A 38 -19.60 5.72 -10.60
CA GLY A 38 -19.70 6.58 -11.78
C GLY A 38 -19.74 5.77 -13.06
N SER A 39 -19.25 6.36 -14.16
CA SER A 39 -19.10 5.64 -15.42
C SER A 39 -17.96 4.61 -15.32
N GLU A 40 -17.98 3.63 -16.22
CA GLU A 40 -16.93 2.60 -16.30
C GLU A 40 -15.55 3.24 -16.53
N GLU A 41 -15.48 4.29 -17.34
CA GLU A 41 -14.24 5.04 -17.60
C GLU A 41 -13.73 5.73 -16.34
N PHE A 42 -14.63 6.30 -15.53
CA PHE A 42 -14.25 6.93 -14.26
C PHE A 42 -13.73 5.90 -13.28
N ILE A 43 -14.45 4.79 -13.09
CA ILE A 43 -14.02 3.70 -12.21
C ILE A 43 -12.63 3.19 -12.64
N LEU A 44 -12.44 2.92 -13.93
CA LEU A 44 -11.16 2.43 -14.45
C LEU A 44 -10.02 3.46 -14.24
N SER A 45 -10.32 4.76 -14.36
CA SER A 45 -9.34 5.81 -14.08
C SER A 45 -8.90 5.85 -12.62
N GLU A 46 -9.80 5.57 -11.66
CA GLU A 46 -9.45 5.47 -10.24
C GLU A 46 -8.53 4.27 -9.97
N PHE A 47 -8.78 3.13 -10.60
CA PHE A 47 -7.87 1.97 -10.53
C PHE A 47 -6.47 2.31 -11.04
N TYR A 48 -6.36 3.03 -12.17
CA TYR A 48 -5.07 3.44 -12.70
C TYR A 48 -4.35 4.44 -11.81
N ARG A 49 -5.08 5.42 -11.26
CA ARG A 49 -4.54 6.40 -10.32
C ARG A 49 -3.92 5.72 -9.10
N VAL A 50 -4.69 4.85 -8.43
CA VAL A 50 -4.22 4.15 -7.22
C VAL A 50 -3.04 3.22 -7.54
N ARG A 51 -3.06 2.52 -8.67
CA ARG A 51 -1.93 1.70 -9.13
C ARG A 51 -0.65 2.51 -9.27
N ASP A 52 -0.74 3.68 -9.90
CA ASP A 52 0.42 4.53 -10.16
C ASP A 52 0.94 5.15 -8.84
N GLU A 53 0.04 5.51 -7.93
CA GLU A 53 0.38 5.95 -6.58
C GLU A 53 1.14 4.86 -5.79
N ILE A 54 0.65 3.61 -5.82
CA ILE A 54 1.35 2.47 -5.20
C ILE A 54 2.76 2.34 -5.77
N LYS A 55 2.90 2.39 -7.09
CA LYS A 55 4.20 2.28 -7.75
C LYS A 55 5.16 3.37 -7.29
N GLU A 56 4.72 4.62 -7.25
CA GLU A 56 5.56 5.75 -6.83
C GLU A 56 5.97 5.63 -5.37
N ARG A 57 5.03 5.35 -4.46
CA ARG A 57 5.33 5.22 -3.03
C ARG A 57 6.30 4.09 -2.74
N PHE A 58 6.13 2.92 -3.36
CA PHE A 58 7.04 1.80 -3.18
C PHE A 58 8.40 2.02 -3.83
N LEU A 59 8.45 2.74 -4.96
CA LEU A 59 9.73 3.14 -5.56
C LEU A 59 10.50 4.10 -4.64
N THR A 60 9.82 5.08 -4.05
CA THR A 60 10.40 5.99 -3.05
C THR A 60 10.91 5.22 -1.84
N LEU A 61 10.09 4.34 -1.25
CA LEU A 61 10.49 3.48 -0.14
C LEU A 61 11.75 2.67 -0.48
N TYR A 62 11.77 2.03 -1.65
CA TYR A 62 12.92 1.25 -2.08
C TYR A 62 14.17 2.11 -2.24
N THR A 63 14.07 3.21 -2.99
CA THR A 63 15.23 4.03 -3.35
C THR A 63 15.81 4.81 -2.20
N GLN A 64 14.96 5.32 -1.29
CA GLN A 64 15.37 6.21 -0.21
C GLN A 64 15.64 5.46 1.09
N GLU A 65 14.91 4.37 1.36
CA GLU A 65 15.00 3.69 2.66
C GLU A 65 15.71 2.35 2.54
N LEU A 66 15.32 1.49 1.60
CA LEU A 66 15.83 0.11 1.54
C LEU A 66 17.18 0.00 0.83
N LYS A 67 17.33 0.64 -0.32
CA LYS A 67 18.55 0.57 -1.15
C LYS A 67 19.81 1.08 -0.45
N PRO A 68 19.77 2.15 0.37
CA PRO A 68 20.97 2.59 1.09
C PRO A 68 21.43 1.64 2.21
N GLN A 69 20.57 0.70 2.63
CA GLN A 69 20.86 -0.26 3.70
C GLN A 69 21.36 -1.62 3.16
N LEU A 70 21.37 -1.79 1.83
CA LEU A 70 21.87 -2.96 1.10
C LEU A 70 23.36 -2.78 0.76
#